data_AF-G3AE17-F1
#
_entry.id   AF-G3AE17-F1
#
_cell.length_a   1.000
_cell.length_b   1.000
_cell.length_c   1.000
_cell.angle_alpha   90.00
_cell.angle_beta   90.00
_cell.angle_gamma   90.00
#
_symmetry.space_group_name_H-M   'P 1'
#
loop_
_entity.id
_entity.type
_entity.pdbx_description
1 polymer ?
#
loop_
_entity_poly.entity_id
_entity_poly.type
_entity_poly.pdbx_seq_one_letter_code
_entity_poly.pdbx_strand_id
1 'polypeptide(L)'
;MSRNLPLLSAAEVAKHDKPTDIWVTLYQRKVYNVSTFVKEHPGGASIVYPYAGKDITAIMKDIESHEHSESAYEMLDEDMLVGYLATDKEEEELLNNKNKTPVEVTLAKSDSDDYDMYEFHDHLPALDKLEIKTDYNEDVKKHKFLDLNKPLLGQVLFGKFNRDFYVDQVHRPRHYGKGSAPLFGNFLEPLSLTPWWVVPLVWLPANFYIFYVGFTNQHPITALSMWAMGLFIWTLVEYFLHRVIFHLDGYLPDHSVFFTIHFLLHGVHHYLPMDEYRLVLPPALFIILAFPFYKLVFSLLPFYMACSGFAGGTLGYIMYDITHYMLHHGNLPQFLQDLKTYHLEHHYKNYQLGFGVTSTFWDVVFGTEITTTFDKKK
;
A
#
# COMPACT_ATOMS: atom_id res chain seq x y z
N MET A 1 -8.91 -1.29 -10.12
CA MET A 1 -10.35 -1.17 -9.80
C MET A 1 -10.63 -2.21 -8.74
N SER A 2 -10.97 -1.82 -7.51
CA SER A 2 -11.43 -2.76 -6.48
C SER A 2 -12.64 -3.54 -7.03
N ARG A 3 -12.51 -4.86 -7.23
CA ARG A 3 -13.65 -5.67 -7.65
C ARG A 3 -14.62 -5.73 -6.47
N ASN A 4 -15.80 -5.11 -6.60
CA ASN A 4 -16.90 -5.33 -5.67
C ASN A 4 -17.43 -6.75 -5.89
N LEU A 5 -16.87 -7.71 -5.16
CA LEU A 5 -17.25 -9.11 -5.27
C LEU A 5 -18.50 -9.39 -4.43
N PRO A 6 -19.53 -10.06 -4.98
CA PRO A 6 -20.77 -10.35 -4.28
C PRO A 6 -20.59 -11.39 -3.16
N LEU A 7 -21.46 -11.30 -2.14
CA LEU A 7 -21.74 -12.42 -1.25
C LEU A 7 -22.70 -13.40 -1.96
N LEU A 8 -22.36 -14.68 -1.93
CA LEU A 8 -23.08 -15.76 -2.61
C LEU A 8 -23.52 -16.79 -1.57
N SER A 9 -24.78 -17.23 -1.60
CA SER A 9 -25.22 -18.29 -0.70
C SER A 9 -24.70 -19.66 -1.15
N ALA A 10 -24.61 -20.61 -0.21
CA ALA A 10 -24.24 -21.99 -0.54
C ALA A 10 -25.20 -22.61 -1.56
N ALA A 11 -26.49 -22.27 -1.47
CA ALA A 11 -27.49 -22.70 -2.44
C ALA A 11 -27.29 -22.11 -3.84
N GLU A 12 -26.71 -20.91 -3.96
CA GLU A 12 -26.36 -20.33 -5.25
C GLU A 12 -25.15 -21.02 -5.85
N VAL A 13 -24.06 -21.18 -5.09
CA VAL A 13 -22.84 -21.85 -5.55
C VAL A 13 -23.12 -23.29 -5.99
N ALA A 14 -23.98 -24.01 -5.26
CA ALA A 14 -24.36 -25.38 -5.58
C ALA A 14 -25.13 -25.54 -6.91
N LYS A 15 -25.66 -24.46 -7.51
CA LYS A 15 -26.30 -24.51 -8.84
C LYS A 15 -25.30 -24.63 -9.99
N HIS A 16 -24.05 -24.26 -9.74
CA HIS A 16 -22.96 -24.25 -10.72
C HIS A 16 -22.19 -25.59 -10.67
N ASP A 17 -22.92 -26.68 -10.95
CA ASP A 17 -22.46 -28.06 -10.84
C ASP A 17 -22.28 -28.78 -12.19
N LYS A 18 -22.35 -28.05 -13.32
CA LYS A 18 -22.38 -28.64 -14.67
C LYS A 18 -21.03 -28.50 -15.37
N PRO A 19 -20.66 -29.40 -16.30
CA PRO A 19 -19.38 -29.33 -17.02
C PRO A 19 -19.10 -28.02 -17.79
N THR A 20 -20.13 -27.21 -18.06
CA THR A 20 -20.02 -25.90 -18.72
C THR A 20 -20.15 -24.72 -17.76
N ASP A 21 -20.44 -24.99 -16.49
CA ASP A 21 -20.74 -24.00 -15.46
C ASP A 21 -20.36 -24.57 -14.09
N ILE A 22 -19.10 -24.38 -13.71
CA ILE A 22 -18.44 -25.00 -12.56
C ILE A 22 -17.95 -23.91 -11.64
N TRP A 23 -18.56 -23.81 -10.47
CA TRP A 23 -18.02 -23.01 -9.38
C TRP A 23 -17.51 -23.90 -8.28
N VAL A 24 -16.49 -23.44 -7.59
CA VAL A 24 -15.88 -24.14 -6.45
C VAL A 24 -15.65 -23.16 -5.32
N THR A 25 -15.68 -23.63 -4.09
CA THR A 25 -15.23 -22.84 -2.94
C THR A 25 -13.87 -23.30 -2.49
N LEU A 26 -13.04 -22.36 -2.10
CA LEU A 26 -11.70 -22.61 -1.57
C LEU A 26 -11.50 -21.60 -0.44
N TYR A 27 -10.69 -21.97 0.56
CA TYR A 27 -10.26 -21.19 1.75
C TYR A 27 -10.89 -19.82 1.98
N GLN A 28 -11.24 -19.53 3.24
CA GLN A 28 -11.71 -18.20 3.64
C GLN A 28 -12.94 -17.76 2.86
N ARG A 29 -13.83 -18.73 2.56
CA ARG A 29 -15.13 -18.50 1.92
C ARG A 29 -15.01 -17.93 0.49
N LYS A 30 -13.88 -18.02 -0.19
CA LYS A 30 -13.76 -17.53 -1.56
C LYS A 30 -14.50 -18.46 -2.54
N VAL A 31 -15.18 -17.88 -3.52
CA VAL A 31 -15.93 -18.59 -4.56
C VAL A 31 -15.30 -18.30 -5.91
N TYR A 32 -14.96 -19.36 -6.65
CA TYR A 32 -14.25 -19.27 -7.92
C TYR A 32 -15.09 -19.85 -9.05
N ASN A 33 -15.14 -19.16 -10.18
CA ASN A 33 -15.70 -19.67 -11.41
C ASN A 33 -14.58 -20.23 -12.28
N VAL A 34 -14.49 -21.56 -12.34
CA VAL A 34 -13.44 -22.29 -13.08
C VAL A 34 -13.93 -22.83 -14.42
N SER A 35 -15.10 -22.38 -14.89
CA SER A 35 -15.77 -22.93 -16.08
C SER A 35 -14.96 -22.83 -17.37
N THR A 36 -14.21 -21.75 -17.54
CA THR A 36 -13.32 -21.54 -18.69
C THR A 36 -11.99 -22.26 -18.52
N PHE A 37 -11.48 -22.31 -17.28
CA PHE A 37 -10.17 -22.87 -16.96
C PHE A 37 -10.14 -24.41 -16.93
N VAL A 38 -11.28 -25.07 -16.64
CA VAL A 38 -11.32 -26.54 -16.45
C VAL A 38 -10.74 -27.34 -17.63
N LYS A 39 -10.80 -26.81 -18.86
CA LYS A 39 -10.25 -27.44 -20.07
C LYS A 39 -8.74 -27.27 -20.21
N GLU A 40 -8.20 -26.23 -19.59
CA GLU A 40 -6.78 -25.86 -19.60
C GLU A 40 -6.08 -26.35 -18.32
N HIS A 41 -6.83 -26.91 -17.37
CA HIS A 41 -6.30 -27.48 -16.13
C HIS A 41 -5.21 -28.53 -16.44
N PRO A 42 -3.97 -28.36 -15.94
CA PRO A 42 -2.85 -29.25 -16.26
C PRO A 42 -3.09 -30.73 -15.92
N GLY A 43 -3.87 -31.01 -14.88
CA GLY A 43 -4.26 -32.38 -14.50
C GLY A 43 -5.50 -32.92 -15.24
N GLY A 44 -6.04 -32.14 -16.19
CA GLY A 44 -7.21 -32.47 -17.00
C GLY A 44 -8.55 -32.08 -16.37
N ALA A 45 -9.58 -31.95 -17.22
CA ALA A 45 -10.92 -31.55 -16.79
C ALA A 45 -11.62 -32.62 -15.92
N SER A 46 -11.30 -33.90 -16.14
CA SER A 46 -11.96 -35.04 -15.49
C SER A 46 -11.79 -35.08 -13.97
N ILE A 47 -10.69 -34.52 -13.46
CA ILE A 47 -10.43 -34.48 -12.01
C ILE A 47 -11.12 -33.32 -11.30
N VAL A 48 -11.55 -32.29 -12.05
CA VAL A 48 -12.22 -31.10 -11.51
C VAL A 48 -13.73 -31.31 -11.43
N TYR A 49 -14.34 -31.98 -12.43
CA TYR A 49 -15.80 -32.19 -12.48
C TYR A 49 -16.44 -32.76 -11.20
N PRO A 50 -15.84 -33.72 -10.47
CA PRO A 50 -16.41 -34.25 -9.22
C PRO A 50 -16.58 -33.22 -8.10
N TYR A 51 -15.87 -32.09 -8.20
CA TYR A 51 -15.85 -31.00 -7.23
C TYR A 51 -16.71 -29.80 -7.64
N ALA A 52 -17.44 -29.89 -8.76
CA ALA A 52 -18.34 -28.83 -9.18
C ALA A 52 -19.41 -28.55 -8.11
N GLY A 53 -19.58 -27.28 -7.74
CA GLY A 53 -20.46 -26.81 -6.67
C GLY A 53 -20.00 -27.15 -5.26
N LYS A 54 -18.74 -27.61 -5.07
CA LYS A 54 -18.21 -28.07 -3.77
C LYS A 54 -16.99 -27.30 -3.32
N ASP A 55 -16.67 -27.52 -2.04
CA ASP A 55 -15.45 -27.02 -1.43
C ASP A 55 -14.25 -27.90 -1.78
N ILE A 56 -13.21 -27.27 -2.34
CA ILE A 56 -11.97 -27.91 -2.79
C ILE A 56 -10.80 -27.68 -1.83
N THR A 57 -11.03 -27.06 -0.67
CA THR A 57 -10.02 -26.76 0.35
C THR A 57 -9.17 -27.97 0.69
N ALA A 58 -9.82 -29.10 0.98
CA ALA A 58 -9.13 -30.33 1.36
C ALA A 58 -8.28 -30.91 0.22
N ILE A 59 -8.81 -30.96 -1.01
CA ILE A 59 -8.10 -31.56 -2.15
C ILE A 59 -6.96 -30.68 -2.66
N MET A 60 -7.08 -29.35 -2.53
CA MET A 60 -6.00 -28.42 -2.87
C MET A 60 -4.80 -28.52 -1.91
N LYS A 61 -5.01 -28.99 -0.68
CA LYS A 61 -3.95 -29.26 0.31
C LYS A 61 -3.43 -30.71 0.30
N ASP A 62 -4.00 -31.57 -0.54
CA ASP A 62 -3.65 -32.98 -0.55
C ASP A 62 -2.35 -33.24 -1.33
N ILE A 63 -1.25 -33.34 -0.59
CA ILE A 63 0.10 -33.62 -1.11
C ILE A 63 0.16 -35.00 -1.79
N GLU A 64 -0.69 -35.96 -1.39
CA GLU A 64 -0.72 -37.29 -2.01
C GLU A 64 -1.41 -37.29 -3.38
N SER A 65 -2.30 -36.33 -3.63
CA SER A 65 -2.95 -36.10 -4.92
C SER A 65 -2.01 -35.37 -5.89
N HIS A 66 -1.53 -34.18 -5.50
CA HIS A 66 -0.48 -33.38 -6.14
C HIS A 66 -0.38 -32.00 -5.47
N GLU A 67 0.82 -31.43 -5.43
CA GLU A 67 1.05 -30.08 -4.90
C GLU A 67 0.81 -29.01 -5.98
N HIS A 68 0.01 -27.99 -5.67
CA HIS A 68 -0.18 -26.81 -6.52
C HIS A 68 0.85 -25.73 -6.16
N SER A 69 1.45 -25.08 -7.16
CA SER A 69 2.37 -23.97 -6.94
C SER A 69 1.66 -22.72 -6.42
N GLU A 70 2.38 -21.81 -5.77
CA GLU A 70 1.83 -20.50 -5.35
C GLU A 70 1.18 -19.75 -6.52
N SER A 71 1.78 -19.80 -7.70
CA SER A 71 1.23 -19.20 -8.93
C SER A 71 -0.15 -19.75 -9.33
N ALA A 72 -0.49 -20.99 -8.96
CA ALA A 72 -1.81 -21.56 -9.23
C ALA A 72 -2.88 -20.96 -8.30
N TYR A 73 -2.51 -20.64 -7.06
CA TYR A 73 -3.38 -19.94 -6.11
C TYR A 73 -3.59 -18.48 -6.51
N GLU A 74 -2.52 -17.80 -6.94
CA GLU A 74 -2.60 -16.42 -7.46
C GLU A 74 -3.52 -16.34 -8.69
N MET A 75 -3.39 -17.26 -9.65
CA MET A 75 -4.25 -17.31 -10.83
C MET A 75 -5.73 -17.50 -10.47
N LEU A 76 -6.05 -18.32 -9.46
CA LEU A 76 -7.41 -18.46 -8.96
C LEU A 76 -7.93 -17.13 -8.41
N ASP A 77 -7.16 -16.46 -7.55
CA ASP A 77 -7.55 -15.19 -6.93
C ASP A 77 -7.70 -14.04 -7.94
N GLU A 78 -6.84 -13.98 -8.96
CA GLU A 78 -6.84 -12.89 -9.93
C GLU A 78 -7.87 -13.06 -11.04
N ASP A 79 -8.00 -14.27 -11.60
CA ASP A 79 -8.76 -14.49 -12.83
C ASP A 79 -10.12 -15.15 -12.59
N MET A 80 -10.25 -15.92 -11.52
CA MET A 80 -11.40 -16.81 -11.32
C MET A 80 -12.26 -16.46 -10.10
N LEU A 81 -11.81 -15.56 -9.22
CA LEU A 81 -12.56 -15.15 -8.05
C LEU A 81 -13.82 -14.36 -8.43
N VAL A 82 -14.98 -14.88 -8.03
CA VAL A 82 -16.31 -14.31 -8.37
C VAL A 82 -17.12 -13.86 -7.16
N GLY A 83 -16.72 -14.19 -5.94
CA GLY A 83 -17.47 -13.81 -4.75
C GLY A 83 -16.95 -14.43 -3.47
N TYR A 84 -17.70 -14.17 -2.39
CA TYR A 84 -17.49 -14.80 -1.08
C TYR A 84 -18.74 -15.56 -0.66
N LEU A 85 -18.59 -16.80 -0.19
CA LEU A 85 -19.65 -17.64 0.33
C LEU A 85 -20.21 -17.01 1.62
N ALA A 86 -21.51 -16.75 1.70
CA ALA A 86 -22.15 -16.19 2.88
C ALA A 86 -22.13 -17.17 4.08
N THR A 87 -21.94 -16.65 5.29
CA THR A 87 -22.25 -17.39 6.53
C THR A 87 -23.75 -17.42 6.76
N ASP A 88 -24.23 -18.33 7.62
CA ASP A 88 -25.66 -18.41 7.99
C ASP A 88 -26.23 -17.05 8.45
N LYS A 89 -25.44 -16.26 9.20
CA LYS A 89 -25.83 -14.92 9.65
C LYS A 89 -25.90 -13.90 8.52
N GLU A 90 -24.90 -13.88 7.64
CA GLU A 90 -24.91 -12.97 6.49
C GLU A 90 -25.98 -13.38 5.48
N GLU A 91 -26.30 -14.68 5.36
CA GLU A 91 -27.41 -15.18 4.54
C GLU A 91 -28.76 -14.75 5.11
N GLU A 92 -28.96 -14.83 6.43
CA GLU A 92 -30.14 -14.25 7.11
C GLU A 92 -30.24 -12.72 6.91
N GLU A 93 -29.11 -12.01 6.97
CA GLU A 93 -29.06 -10.57 6.71
C GLU A 93 -29.37 -10.25 5.24
N LEU A 94 -28.83 -11.00 4.28
CA LEU A 94 -29.11 -10.87 2.85
C LEU A 94 -30.61 -11.09 2.55
N LEU A 95 -31.23 -12.09 3.19
CA LEU A 95 -32.65 -12.38 3.04
C LEU A 95 -33.56 -11.30 3.65
N ASN A 96 -33.11 -10.64 4.72
CA ASN A 96 -33.87 -9.60 5.42
C ASN A 96 -33.56 -8.17 4.95
N ASN A 97 -32.61 -8.00 4.03
CA ASN A 97 -32.14 -6.72 3.51
C ASN A 97 -33.11 -6.07 2.52
N LYS A 98 -34.17 -5.46 3.03
CA LYS A 98 -35.18 -4.74 2.24
C LYS A 98 -34.61 -3.53 1.46
N ASN A 99 -33.45 -3.00 1.87
CA ASN A 99 -32.87 -1.77 1.33
C ASN A 99 -31.70 -2.01 0.35
N LYS A 100 -31.36 -3.26 0.01
CA LYS A 100 -30.22 -3.63 -0.86
C LYS A 100 -28.89 -2.99 -0.44
N THR A 101 -28.68 -2.76 0.85
CA THR A 101 -27.39 -2.27 1.36
C THR A 101 -26.33 -3.36 1.22
N PRO A 102 -25.14 -3.10 0.66
CA PRO A 102 -24.11 -4.13 0.55
C PRO A 102 -23.80 -4.72 1.93
N VAL A 103 -23.94 -6.05 2.08
CA VAL A 103 -23.50 -6.77 3.28
C VAL A 103 -21.97 -6.89 3.16
N GLU A 104 -21.24 -6.42 4.16
CA GLU A 104 -19.77 -6.48 4.14
C GLU A 104 -19.30 -7.85 4.62
N VAL A 105 -18.43 -8.49 3.84
CA VAL A 105 -17.85 -9.79 4.19
C VAL A 105 -16.94 -9.59 5.40
N THR A 106 -17.32 -10.17 6.53
CA THR A 106 -16.43 -10.25 7.68
C THR A 106 -15.80 -11.64 7.66
N LEU A 107 -14.54 -11.74 7.23
CA LEU A 107 -13.81 -13.00 7.33
C LEU A 107 -13.58 -13.31 8.81
N ALA A 108 -14.37 -14.23 9.35
CA ALA A 108 -14.13 -14.77 10.68
C ALA A 108 -12.76 -15.46 10.69
N LYS A 109 -11.96 -15.21 11.73
CA LYS A 109 -10.70 -15.90 11.99
C LYS A 109 -10.95 -17.41 11.95
N SER A 110 -10.55 -18.08 10.88
CA SER A 110 -10.44 -19.54 10.89
C SER A 110 -9.26 -19.92 11.78
N ASP A 111 -9.43 -20.96 12.58
CA ASP A 111 -8.44 -21.53 13.52
C ASP A 111 -7.14 -22.04 12.85
N SER A 112 -6.88 -21.69 11.59
CA SER A 112 -5.67 -22.04 10.82
C SER A 112 -4.88 -20.84 10.25
N ASP A 113 -5.22 -19.59 10.58
CA ASP A 113 -4.49 -18.41 10.10
C ASP A 113 -4.07 -17.49 11.27
N ASP A 114 -2.90 -17.75 11.83
CA ASP A 114 -2.23 -16.90 12.83
C ASP A 114 -1.50 -15.73 12.14
N TYR A 115 -2.17 -15.02 11.22
CA TYR A 115 -1.60 -13.84 10.56
C TYR A 115 -2.17 -12.58 11.19
N ASP A 116 -1.53 -12.15 12.28
CA ASP A 116 -1.85 -10.89 12.93
C ASP A 116 -1.29 -9.71 12.11
N MET A 117 -2.15 -9.01 11.37
CA MET A 117 -1.78 -7.84 10.55
C MET A 117 -1.09 -6.72 11.35
N TYR A 118 -1.17 -6.73 12.68
CA TYR A 118 -0.53 -5.76 13.58
C TYR A 118 0.91 -6.15 13.98
N GLU A 119 1.41 -7.29 13.48
CA GLU A 119 2.76 -7.77 13.69
C GLU A 119 3.53 -7.84 12.36
N PHE A 120 4.86 -7.70 12.45
CA PHE A 120 5.73 -7.86 11.29
C PHE A 120 5.95 -9.35 11.03
N HIS A 121 5.79 -9.76 9.77
CA HIS A 121 5.93 -11.15 9.34
C HIS A 121 7.12 -11.34 8.43
N ASP A 122 7.64 -12.58 8.37
CA ASP A 122 8.81 -12.91 7.54
C ASP A 122 8.47 -12.93 6.04
N HIS A 123 7.18 -13.13 5.71
CA HIS A 123 6.62 -13.14 4.37
C HIS A 123 5.46 -12.15 4.26
N LEU A 124 5.37 -11.49 3.11
CA LEU A 124 4.20 -10.69 2.76
C LEU A 124 2.98 -11.61 2.62
N PRO A 125 1.82 -11.20 3.16
CA PRO A 125 0.60 -11.95 2.94
C PRO A 125 0.10 -11.67 1.51
N ALA A 126 -0.90 -12.43 1.07
CA ALA A 126 -1.63 -12.11 -0.14
C ALA A 126 -2.17 -10.66 -0.09
N LEU A 127 -2.13 -9.95 -1.22
CA LEU A 127 -2.45 -8.51 -1.29
C LEU A 127 -3.86 -8.18 -0.78
N ASP A 128 -4.81 -9.08 -0.96
CA ASP A 128 -6.19 -8.95 -0.47
C ASP A 128 -6.26 -8.89 1.07
N LYS A 129 -5.31 -9.53 1.78
CA LYS A 129 -5.23 -9.45 3.24
C LYS A 129 -4.75 -8.09 3.74
N LEU A 130 -4.01 -7.33 2.91
CA LEU A 130 -3.54 -5.98 3.26
C LEU A 130 -4.67 -4.95 3.34
N GLU A 131 -5.81 -5.23 2.71
CA GLU A 131 -7.00 -4.38 2.67
C GLU A 131 -8.06 -4.78 3.71
N ILE A 132 -7.77 -5.74 4.60
CA ILE A 132 -8.72 -6.16 5.63
C ILE A 132 -8.86 -5.06 6.68
N LYS A 133 -10.09 -4.56 6.85
CA LYS A 133 -10.43 -3.54 7.85
C LYS A 133 -10.08 -4.01 9.26
N THR A 134 -9.37 -3.15 9.98
CA THR A 134 -9.07 -3.30 11.41
C THR A 134 -10.36 -3.19 12.23
N ASP A 135 -10.55 -4.07 13.23
CA ASP A 135 -11.57 -3.86 14.26
C ASP A 135 -11.08 -2.76 15.22
N TYR A 136 -11.74 -1.60 15.16
CA TYR A 136 -11.31 -0.41 15.89
C TYR A 136 -11.38 -0.58 17.41
N ASN A 137 -12.37 -1.31 17.92
CA ASN A 137 -12.56 -1.47 19.35
C ASN A 137 -11.57 -2.48 19.92
N GLU A 138 -11.31 -3.57 19.17
CA GLU A 138 -10.29 -4.54 19.55
C GLU A 138 -8.88 -3.95 19.48
N ASP A 139 -8.54 -3.19 18.42
CA ASP A 139 -7.21 -2.57 18.26
C ASP A 139 -6.89 -1.62 19.41
N VAL A 140 -7.81 -0.70 19.75
CA VAL A 140 -7.62 0.22 20.89
C VAL A 140 -7.47 -0.53 22.20
N LYS A 141 -8.28 -1.59 22.41
CA LYS A 141 -8.23 -2.38 23.64
C LYS A 141 -6.92 -3.15 23.78
N LYS A 142 -6.42 -3.70 22.67
CA LYS A 142 -5.19 -4.51 22.62
C LYS A 142 -3.93 -3.65 22.67
N HIS A 143 -3.84 -2.65 21.80
CA HIS A 143 -2.62 -1.89 21.56
C HIS A 143 -2.55 -0.56 22.31
N LYS A 144 -3.69 -0.04 22.78
CA LYS A 144 -3.78 1.21 23.56
C LYS A 144 -3.09 2.42 22.88
N PHE A 145 -3.16 2.47 21.56
CA PHE A 145 -2.53 3.52 20.75
C PHE A 145 -3.54 4.58 20.31
N LEU A 146 -4.10 4.48 19.10
CA LEU A 146 -5.04 5.45 18.52
C LEU A 146 -6.43 4.82 18.32
N ASP A 147 -7.47 5.56 18.68
CA ASP A 147 -8.87 5.18 18.44
C ASP A 147 -9.33 5.63 17.06
N LEU A 148 -9.43 4.66 16.14
CA LEU A 148 -9.90 4.85 14.77
C LEU A 148 -11.35 5.35 14.70
N ASN A 149 -12.15 5.26 15.78
CA ASN A 149 -13.48 5.88 15.83
C ASN A 149 -13.44 7.40 16.01
N LYS A 150 -12.26 8.00 16.25
CA LYS A 150 -12.10 9.42 16.58
C LYS A 150 -11.02 10.08 15.73
N PRO A 151 -11.02 11.42 15.60
CA PRO A 151 -9.97 12.13 14.89
C PRO A 151 -8.55 11.82 15.41
N LEU A 152 -7.64 11.42 14.53
CA LEU A 152 -6.32 10.90 14.93
C LEU A 152 -5.33 11.98 15.36
N LEU A 153 -5.34 13.15 14.74
CA LEU A 153 -4.29 14.15 14.96
C LEU A 153 -4.30 14.70 16.39
N GLY A 154 -5.50 14.93 16.95
CA GLY A 154 -5.65 15.36 18.34
C GLY A 154 -5.18 14.28 19.33
N GLN A 155 -5.36 13.00 18.99
CA GLN A 155 -4.90 11.89 19.82
C GLN A 155 -3.38 11.79 19.85
N VAL A 156 -2.69 12.05 18.73
CA VAL A 156 -1.22 12.11 18.70
C VAL A 156 -0.69 13.34 19.43
N LEU A 157 -1.28 14.52 19.20
CA LEU A 157 -0.81 15.78 19.77
C LEU A 157 -0.99 15.87 21.29
N PHE A 158 -2.12 15.38 21.80
CA PHE A 158 -2.45 15.43 23.23
C PHE A 158 -2.27 14.08 23.94
N GLY A 159 -1.84 13.05 23.21
CA GLY A 159 -1.53 11.73 23.73
C GLY A 159 -0.29 11.74 24.63
N LYS A 160 -0.27 10.86 25.63
CA LYS A 160 0.86 10.68 26.56
C LYS A 160 1.65 9.43 26.20
N PHE A 161 2.18 9.42 24.98
CA PHE A 161 3.07 8.35 24.50
C PHE A 161 4.51 8.67 24.87
N ASN A 162 5.32 7.63 25.07
CA ASN A 162 6.77 7.78 24.98
C ASN A 162 7.23 7.45 23.55
N ARG A 163 8.43 7.91 23.18
CA ARG A 163 9.02 7.72 21.85
C ARG A 163 8.98 6.27 21.39
N ASP A 164 9.48 5.34 22.20
CA ASP A 164 9.63 3.94 21.80
C ASP A 164 8.28 3.29 21.53
N PHE A 165 7.28 3.59 22.37
CA PHE A 165 5.91 3.14 22.17
C PHE A 165 5.28 3.75 20.92
N TYR A 166 5.44 5.07 20.69
CA TYR A 166 4.92 5.74 19.51
C TYR A 166 5.53 5.17 18.22
N VAL A 167 6.87 5.07 18.16
CA VAL A 167 7.59 4.57 16.99
C VAL A 167 7.25 3.10 16.72
N ASP A 168 7.13 2.26 17.75
CA ASP A 168 6.70 0.88 17.55
C ASP A 168 5.27 0.79 17.01
N GLN A 169 4.33 1.56 17.56
CA GLN A 169 2.91 1.45 17.17
C GLN A 169 2.56 2.13 15.85
N VAL A 170 3.19 3.27 15.53
CA VAL A 170 2.90 4.01 14.30
C VAL A 170 3.36 3.26 13.05
N HIS A 171 4.40 2.43 13.16
CA HIS A 171 4.92 1.63 12.04
C HIS A 171 4.22 0.28 11.88
N ARG A 172 3.34 -0.10 12.81
CA ARG A 172 2.52 -1.32 12.69
C ARG A 172 1.26 -0.97 11.89
N PRO A 173 1.07 -1.48 10.67
CA PRO A 173 0.00 -1.06 9.80
C PRO A 173 -1.40 -1.41 10.33
N ARG A 174 -2.34 -0.47 10.18
CA ARG A 174 -3.79 -0.65 10.34
C ARG A 174 -4.48 -0.36 9.02
N HIS A 175 -5.74 -0.74 8.90
CA HIS A 175 -6.57 -0.40 7.76
C HIS A 175 -7.94 0.10 8.21
N TYR A 176 -8.31 1.29 7.75
CA TYR A 176 -9.61 1.90 8.07
C TYR A 176 -10.77 1.26 7.29
N GLY A 177 -10.50 0.42 6.28
CA GLY A 177 -11.52 -0.07 5.36
C GLY A 177 -11.85 0.99 4.32
N LYS A 178 -13.12 1.08 3.93
CA LYS A 178 -13.53 2.03 2.89
C LYS A 178 -13.42 3.48 3.37
N GLY A 179 -12.67 4.28 2.62
CA GLY A 179 -12.46 5.71 2.89
C GLY A 179 -11.25 5.99 3.77
N SER A 180 -11.12 7.22 4.25
CA SER A 180 -9.96 7.68 5.04
C SER A 180 -10.33 7.92 6.50
N ALA A 181 -9.51 7.46 7.44
CA ALA A 181 -9.72 7.68 8.88
C ALA A 181 -9.75 9.18 9.20
N PRO A 182 -10.61 9.76 10.05
CA PRO A 182 -10.59 11.20 10.26
C PRO A 182 -9.27 11.67 10.92
N LEU A 183 -8.59 12.65 10.36
CA LEU A 183 -7.40 13.26 10.98
C LEU A 183 -7.78 14.42 11.91
N PHE A 184 -8.61 15.34 11.42
CA PHE A 184 -9.13 16.51 12.14
C PHE A 184 -10.58 16.32 12.58
N GLY A 185 -11.40 15.65 11.77
CA GLY A 185 -12.84 15.45 12.02
C GLY A 185 -13.69 16.73 11.93
N ASN A 186 -13.18 17.76 11.26
CA ASN A 186 -13.85 19.06 11.12
C ASN A 186 -13.54 19.69 9.74
N PHE A 187 -13.76 21.00 9.58
CA PHE A 187 -13.55 21.70 8.30
C PHE A 187 -12.10 21.68 7.78
N LEU A 188 -11.13 21.28 8.59
CA LEU A 188 -9.73 21.10 8.19
C LEU A 188 -9.45 19.74 7.52
N GLU A 189 -10.38 18.77 7.61
CA GLU A 189 -10.20 17.43 7.04
C GLU A 189 -9.77 17.43 5.56
N PRO A 190 -10.34 18.28 4.67
CA PRO A 190 -9.94 18.32 3.27
C PRO A 190 -8.47 18.66 3.05
N LEU A 191 -7.80 19.33 3.99
CA LEU A 191 -6.36 19.63 3.90
C LEU A 191 -5.48 18.39 4.11
N SER A 192 -6.03 17.33 4.72
CA SER A 192 -5.33 16.07 4.98
C SER A 192 -5.53 15.01 3.89
N LEU A 193 -6.34 15.31 2.87
CA LEU A 193 -6.71 14.37 1.82
C LEU A 193 -6.12 14.85 0.50
N THR A 194 -5.05 14.19 0.04
CA THR A 194 -4.36 14.54 -1.20
C THR A 194 -4.48 13.38 -2.20
N PRO A 195 -5.40 13.48 -3.19
CA PRO A 195 -5.47 12.49 -4.27
C PRO A 195 -4.15 12.45 -5.07
N TRP A 196 -3.75 11.26 -5.55
CA TRP A 196 -2.49 11.05 -6.28
C TRP A 196 -2.29 12.02 -7.47
N TRP A 197 -3.36 12.35 -8.18
CA TRP A 197 -3.32 13.21 -9.37
C TRP A 197 -3.06 14.69 -9.04
N VAL A 198 -3.15 15.10 -7.78
CA VAL A 198 -2.83 16.48 -7.35
C VAL A 198 -1.36 16.79 -7.58
N VAL A 199 -0.46 15.84 -7.32
CA VAL A 199 0.99 16.02 -7.49
C VAL A 199 1.34 16.41 -8.94
N PRO A 200 1.01 15.62 -9.97
CA PRO A 200 1.32 15.99 -11.35
C PRO A 200 0.55 17.24 -11.80
N LEU A 201 -0.72 17.40 -11.38
CA LEU A 201 -1.53 18.56 -11.76
C LEU A 201 -0.92 19.88 -11.28
N VAL A 202 -0.45 19.94 -10.03
CA VAL A 202 0.12 21.16 -9.43
C VAL A 202 1.55 21.38 -9.91
N TRP A 203 2.37 20.32 -9.95
CA TRP A 203 3.81 20.47 -10.10
C TRP A 203 4.31 20.39 -11.54
N LEU A 204 3.69 19.62 -12.44
CA LEU A 204 4.18 19.53 -13.84
C LEU A 204 4.14 20.87 -14.58
N PRO A 205 3.08 21.71 -14.48
CA PRO A 205 3.06 23.00 -15.17
C PRO A 205 4.20 23.93 -14.71
N ALA A 206 4.42 24.02 -13.40
CA ALA A 206 5.50 24.81 -12.82
C ALA A 206 6.87 24.24 -13.22
N ASN A 207 7.03 22.91 -13.17
CA ASN A 207 8.24 22.20 -13.57
C ASN A 207 8.61 22.48 -15.03
N PHE A 208 7.66 22.33 -15.96
CA PHE A 208 7.88 22.59 -17.38
C PHE A 208 8.19 24.06 -17.66
N TYR A 209 7.56 24.99 -16.96
CA TYR A 209 7.89 26.41 -17.08
C TYR A 209 9.33 26.71 -16.62
N ILE A 210 9.73 26.20 -15.45
CA ILE A 210 11.10 26.39 -14.93
C ILE A 210 12.12 25.76 -15.88
N PHE A 211 11.85 24.55 -16.39
CA PHE A 211 12.71 23.91 -17.38
C PHE A 211 12.79 24.72 -18.67
N TYR A 212 11.68 25.23 -19.19
CA TYR A 212 11.63 26.08 -20.37
C TYR A 212 12.49 27.34 -20.22
N VAL A 213 12.38 28.03 -19.08
CA VAL A 213 13.21 29.21 -18.77
C VAL A 213 14.69 28.84 -18.75
N GLY A 214 15.06 27.73 -18.10
CA GLY A 214 16.43 27.22 -18.11
C GLY A 214 16.90 26.88 -19.53
N PHE A 215 16.12 26.12 -20.29
CA PHE A 215 16.50 25.57 -21.58
C PHE A 215 16.68 26.64 -22.67
N THR A 216 15.82 27.66 -22.70
CA THR A 216 15.83 28.69 -23.75
C THR A 216 16.88 29.78 -23.55
N ASN A 217 17.44 29.91 -22.35
CA ASN A 217 18.36 31.00 -22.00
C ASN A 217 19.81 30.52 -21.75
N GLN A 218 20.14 29.30 -22.13
CA GLN A 218 21.50 28.75 -22.07
C GLN A 218 21.75 27.74 -23.19
N HIS A 219 22.98 27.23 -23.30
CA HIS A 219 23.28 26.19 -24.28
C HIS A 219 22.49 24.90 -24.00
N PRO A 220 21.83 24.28 -25.01
CA PRO A 220 20.95 23.12 -24.80
C PRO A 220 21.62 21.94 -24.10
N ILE A 221 22.89 21.66 -24.41
CA ILE A 221 23.65 20.60 -23.73
C ILE A 221 23.78 20.91 -22.24
N THR A 222 24.10 22.15 -21.85
CA THR A 222 24.18 22.54 -20.44
C THR A 222 22.84 22.35 -19.75
N ALA A 223 21.75 22.78 -20.39
CA ALA A 223 20.40 22.64 -19.82
C ALA A 223 20.02 21.16 -19.60
N LEU A 224 20.23 20.30 -20.60
CA LEU A 224 19.93 18.87 -20.51
C LEU A 224 20.83 18.15 -19.52
N SER A 225 22.13 18.50 -19.45
CA SER A 225 23.05 17.95 -18.46
C SER A 225 22.66 18.34 -17.04
N MET A 226 22.30 19.61 -16.80
CA MET A 226 21.83 20.05 -15.48
C MET A 226 20.52 19.37 -15.10
N TRP A 227 19.59 19.22 -16.04
CA TRP A 227 18.33 18.52 -15.80
C TRP A 227 18.54 17.04 -15.47
N ALA A 228 19.37 16.32 -16.23
CA ALA A 228 19.70 14.93 -15.95
C ALA A 228 20.42 14.76 -14.60
N MET A 229 21.33 15.68 -14.28
CA MET A 229 22.00 15.72 -12.97
C MET A 229 20.99 15.96 -11.84
N GLY A 230 20.03 16.87 -12.01
CA GLY A 230 18.97 17.11 -11.06
C GLY A 230 18.13 15.85 -10.81
N LEU A 231 17.74 15.15 -11.87
CA LEU A 231 16.99 13.89 -11.79
C LEU A 231 17.78 12.80 -11.03
N PHE A 232 19.08 12.68 -11.29
CA PHE A 232 19.94 11.75 -10.56
C PHE A 232 20.08 12.15 -9.08
N ILE A 233 20.34 13.43 -8.79
CA ILE A 233 20.43 13.94 -7.41
C ILE A 233 19.13 13.71 -6.65
N TRP A 234 17.97 13.80 -7.30
CA TRP A 234 16.70 13.48 -6.66
C TRP A 234 16.70 12.08 -6.04
N THR A 235 17.21 11.05 -6.74
CA THR A 235 17.21 9.67 -6.19
C THR A 235 18.01 9.57 -4.88
N LEU A 236 19.05 10.41 -4.71
CA LEU A 236 19.82 10.49 -3.48
C LEU A 236 19.06 11.28 -2.39
N VAL A 237 18.39 12.36 -2.78
CA VAL A 237 17.54 13.16 -1.89
C VAL A 237 16.37 12.32 -1.37
N GLU A 238 15.71 11.55 -2.22
CA GLU A 238 14.68 10.57 -1.88
C GLU A 238 15.18 9.65 -0.77
N TYR A 239 16.31 8.97 -1.01
CA TYR A 239 16.89 8.03 -0.06
C TYR A 239 17.13 8.66 1.33
N PHE A 240 17.76 9.85 1.37
CA PHE A 240 18.06 10.50 2.65
C PHE A 240 16.84 11.12 3.32
N LEU A 241 15.88 11.68 2.56
CA LEU A 241 14.64 12.16 3.14
C LEU A 241 13.87 10.99 3.77
N HIS A 242 13.77 9.87 3.06
CA HIS A 242 13.08 8.70 3.55
C HIS A 242 13.78 8.12 4.80
N ARG A 243 15.10 7.91 4.73
CA ARG A 243 15.87 7.31 5.83
C ARG A 243 16.03 8.20 7.06
N VAL A 244 16.24 9.51 6.89
CA VAL A 244 16.69 10.40 7.98
C VAL A 244 15.59 11.33 8.48
N ILE A 245 14.68 11.75 7.61
CA ILE A 245 13.60 12.68 7.97
C ILE A 245 12.31 11.94 8.23
N PHE A 246 11.92 11.03 7.32
CA PHE A 246 10.69 10.26 7.44
C PHE A 246 10.83 9.17 8.50
N HIS A 247 11.94 8.44 8.55
CA HIS A 247 12.30 7.50 9.62
C HIS A 247 13.23 8.11 10.68
N LEU A 248 12.89 9.29 11.20
CA LEU A 248 13.68 9.91 12.28
C LEU A 248 13.67 9.02 13.55
N ASP A 249 12.59 8.29 13.79
CA ASP A 249 12.45 7.15 14.71
C ASP A 249 13.19 7.30 16.05
N GLY A 250 14.31 6.60 16.21
CA GLY A 250 15.09 6.58 17.45
C GLY A 250 15.64 7.96 17.86
N TYR A 251 15.74 8.90 16.91
CA TYR A 251 16.19 10.27 17.14
C TYR A 251 15.04 11.24 17.45
N LEU A 252 13.78 10.80 17.43
CA LEU A 252 12.65 11.65 17.81
C LEU A 252 12.77 12.09 19.28
N PRO A 253 12.64 13.40 19.58
CA PRO A 253 12.47 13.85 20.95
C PRO A 253 11.20 13.26 21.57
N ASP A 254 11.27 12.94 22.87
CA ASP A 254 10.16 12.34 23.61
C ASP A 254 9.06 13.38 23.94
N HIS A 255 8.39 13.87 22.89
CA HIS A 255 7.44 14.97 22.99
C HIS A 255 6.42 14.95 21.85
N SER A 256 5.13 15.08 22.19
CA SER A 256 4.00 14.86 21.28
C SER A 256 3.99 15.73 20.03
N VAL A 257 4.52 16.96 20.09
CA VAL A 257 4.69 17.83 18.90
C VAL A 257 5.59 17.17 17.85
N PHE A 258 6.69 16.53 18.26
CA PHE A 258 7.59 15.85 17.32
C PHE A 258 6.96 14.56 16.78
N PHE A 259 6.20 13.83 17.60
CA PHE A 259 5.39 12.70 17.11
C PHE A 259 4.34 13.17 16.10
N THR A 260 3.73 14.34 16.32
CA THR A 260 2.75 14.91 15.39
C THR A 260 3.40 15.30 14.07
N ILE A 261 4.61 15.90 14.09
CA ILE A 261 5.36 16.22 12.88
C ILE A 261 5.73 14.94 12.12
N HIS A 262 6.28 13.93 12.82
CA HIS A 262 6.59 12.63 12.23
C HIS A 262 5.35 11.96 11.61
N PHE A 263 4.23 11.97 12.33
CA PHE A 263 2.96 11.42 11.87
C PHE A 263 2.49 12.09 10.58
N LEU A 264 2.60 13.42 10.47
CA LEU A 264 2.19 14.17 9.27
C LEU A 264 3.16 14.02 8.09
N LEU A 265 4.44 13.75 8.34
CA LEU A 265 5.45 13.58 7.29
C LEU A 265 5.42 12.18 6.66
N HIS A 266 5.33 11.13 7.49
CA HIS A 266 5.37 9.75 6.99
C HIS A 266 4.68 8.73 7.90
N GLY A 267 4.59 8.99 9.21
CA GLY A 267 4.00 8.02 10.14
C GLY A 267 2.54 7.66 9.83
N VAL A 268 1.72 8.59 9.33
CA VAL A 268 0.34 8.28 8.92
C VAL A 268 0.30 7.30 7.75
N HIS A 269 1.28 7.36 6.85
CA HIS A 269 1.37 6.44 5.71
C HIS A 269 1.72 5.03 6.19
N HIS A 270 2.73 4.85 7.06
CA HIS A 270 2.99 3.53 7.65
C HIS A 270 1.83 3.01 8.51
N TYR A 271 1.14 3.89 9.21
CA TYR A 271 0.02 3.50 10.06
C TYR A 271 -1.22 3.10 9.23
N LEU A 272 -1.43 3.71 8.06
CA LEU A 272 -2.55 3.45 7.16
C LEU A 272 -2.06 3.39 5.69
N PRO A 273 -1.29 2.35 5.31
CA PRO A 273 -0.58 2.31 4.02
C PRO A 273 -1.51 2.27 2.82
N MET A 274 -2.69 1.68 2.99
CA MET A 274 -3.72 1.55 1.95
C MET A 274 -4.76 2.70 1.96
N ASP A 275 -4.47 3.83 2.63
CA ASP A 275 -5.30 5.05 2.53
C ASP A 275 -4.87 5.86 1.30
N GLU A 276 -5.64 5.76 0.21
CA GLU A 276 -5.37 6.38 -1.10
C GLU A 276 -5.14 7.91 -1.04
N TYR A 277 -5.63 8.58 0.00
CA TYR A 277 -5.54 10.04 0.14
C TYR A 277 -4.42 10.50 1.10
N ARG A 278 -3.71 9.57 1.75
CA ARG A 278 -2.67 9.87 2.76
C ARG A 278 -1.31 9.26 2.47
N LEU A 279 -1.04 9.03 1.20
CA LEU A 279 0.23 8.52 0.72
C LEU A 279 1.08 9.65 0.11
N VAL A 280 0.56 10.33 -0.90
CA VAL A 280 1.32 11.37 -1.61
C VAL A 280 1.48 12.62 -0.75
N LEU A 281 2.60 13.31 -0.90
CA LEU A 281 2.90 14.45 -0.05
C LEU A 281 1.97 15.65 -0.38
N PRO A 282 1.21 16.19 0.59
CA PRO A 282 0.38 17.36 0.37
C PRO A 282 1.23 18.55 -0.14
N PRO A 283 0.75 19.33 -1.13
CA PRO A 283 1.54 20.41 -1.73
C PRO A 283 2.12 21.42 -0.73
N ALA A 284 1.39 21.71 0.36
CA ALA A 284 1.85 22.60 1.41
C ALA A 284 3.09 22.06 2.14
N LEU A 285 3.12 20.75 2.45
CA LEU A 285 4.28 20.10 3.07
C LEU A 285 5.44 19.99 2.09
N PHE A 286 5.17 19.70 0.82
CA PHE A 286 6.20 19.68 -0.21
C PHE A 286 6.93 21.03 -0.33
N ILE A 287 6.20 22.15 -0.33
CA ILE A 287 6.84 23.49 -0.38
C ILE A 287 7.81 23.69 0.78
N ILE A 288 7.43 23.28 1.99
CA ILE A 288 8.27 23.42 3.19
C ILE A 288 9.55 22.58 3.04
N LEU A 289 9.42 21.32 2.60
CA LEU A 289 10.57 20.42 2.41
C LEU A 289 11.46 20.84 1.23
N ALA A 290 10.88 21.33 0.15
CA ALA A 290 11.59 21.72 -1.07
C ALA A 290 12.29 23.08 -0.94
N PHE A 291 11.80 23.99 -0.09
CA PHE A 291 12.34 25.34 0.09
C PHE A 291 13.86 25.39 0.39
N PRO A 292 14.42 24.60 1.33
CA PRO A 292 15.87 24.59 1.57
C PRO A 292 16.66 24.14 0.33
N PHE A 293 16.18 23.14 -0.42
CA PHE A 293 16.84 22.69 -1.66
C PHE A 293 16.77 23.76 -2.75
N TYR A 294 15.62 24.41 -2.92
CA TYR A 294 15.46 25.55 -3.83
C TYR A 294 16.48 26.65 -3.50
N LYS A 295 16.58 27.05 -2.22
CA LYS A 295 17.54 28.07 -1.79
C LYS A 295 18.98 27.65 -2.04
N LEU A 296 19.32 26.40 -1.75
CA LEU A 296 20.65 25.85 -1.98
C LEU A 296 21.02 25.91 -3.47
N VAL A 297 20.19 25.34 -4.34
CA VAL A 297 20.45 25.25 -5.79
C VAL A 297 20.62 26.64 -6.41
N PHE A 298 19.73 27.59 -6.11
CA PHE A 298 19.78 28.94 -6.65
C PHE A 298 20.86 29.84 -6.01
N SER A 299 21.45 29.42 -4.89
CA SER A 299 22.61 30.10 -4.29
C SER A 299 23.95 29.63 -4.86
N LEU A 300 24.02 28.37 -5.31
CA LEU A 300 25.27 27.74 -5.78
C LEU A 300 25.45 27.84 -7.29
N LEU A 301 24.37 27.78 -8.06
CA LEU A 301 24.42 27.71 -9.52
C LEU A 301 23.99 29.03 -10.18
N PRO A 302 24.53 29.36 -11.37
CA PRO A 302 23.99 30.43 -12.20
C PRO A 302 22.50 30.21 -12.47
N PHE A 303 21.72 31.30 -12.52
CA PHE A 303 20.25 31.24 -12.53
C PHE A 303 19.64 30.25 -13.52
N TYR A 304 20.05 30.26 -14.80
CA TYR A 304 19.48 29.36 -15.80
C TYR A 304 19.90 27.89 -15.60
N MET A 305 21.13 27.64 -15.16
CA MET A 305 21.59 26.29 -14.78
C MET A 305 20.81 25.78 -13.56
N ALA A 306 20.57 26.66 -12.57
CA ALA A 306 19.73 26.38 -11.41
C ALA A 306 18.30 26.02 -11.82
N CYS A 307 17.70 26.75 -12.76
CA CYS A 307 16.38 26.41 -13.30
C CYS A 307 16.36 24.99 -13.91
N SER A 308 17.29 24.66 -14.80
CA SER A 308 17.33 23.32 -15.41
C SER A 308 17.59 22.21 -14.40
N GLY A 309 18.52 22.40 -13.46
CA GLY A 309 18.81 21.42 -12.41
C GLY A 309 17.67 21.25 -11.42
N PHE A 310 17.06 22.34 -10.96
CA PHE A 310 15.90 22.30 -10.08
C PHE A 310 14.68 21.67 -10.76
N ALA A 311 14.47 21.92 -12.06
CA ALA A 311 13.43 21.23 -12.82
C ALA A 311 13.70 19.72 -12.95
N GLY A 312 14.96 19.30 -13.13
CA GLY A 312 15.33 17.88 -13.10
C GLY A 312 15.00 17.22 -11.76
N GLY A 313 15.43 17.84 -10.65
CA GLY A 313 15.19 17.32 -9.31
C GLY A 313 13.71 17.29 -8.92
N THR A 314 12.95 18.34 -9.24
CA THR A 314 11.51 18.38 -8.96
C THR A 314 10.70 17.47 -9.86
N LEU A 315 11.16 17.16 -11.08
CA LEU A 315 10.55 16.10 -11.89
C LEU A 315 10.80 14.73 -11.26
N GLY A 316 12.02 14.50 -10.72
CA GLY A 316 12.32 13.32 -9.94
C GLY A 316 11.36 13.12 -8.77
N TYR A 317 11.05 14.19 -8.02
CA TYR A 317 10.02 14.17 -6.98
C TYR A 317 8.65 13.73 -7.49
N ILE A 318 8.18 14.33 -8.60
CA ILE A 318 6.88 13.98 -9.18
C ILE A 318 6.86 12.49 -9.56
N MET A 319 7.94 12.00 -10.17
CA MET A 319 8.06 10.57 -10.52
C MET A 319 8.08 9.69 -9.28
N TYR A 320 8.81 10.06 -8.24
CA TYR A 320 8.84 9.35 -6.97
C TYR A 320 7.46 9.23 -6.34
N ASP A 321 6.71 10.32 -6.19
CA ASP A 321 5.44 10.31 -5.47
C ASP A 321 4.39 9.47 -6.23
N ILE A 322 4.41 9.54 -7.56
CA ILE A 322 3.56 8.71 -8.41
C ILE A 322 3.99 7.24 -8.38
N THR A 323 5.29 6.94 -8.46
CA THR A 323 5.79 5.57 -8.32
C THR A 323 5.37 5.00 -6.96
N HIS A 324 5.62 5.72 -5.88
CA HIS A 324 5.25 5.34 -4.52
C HIS A 324 3.76 5.01 -4.42
N TYR A 325 2.89 5.88 -4.95
CA TYR A 325 1.45 5.63 -4.97
C TYR A 325 1.09 4.35 -5.73
N MET A 326 1.70 4.14 -6.89
CA MET A 326 1.42 2.99 -7.74
C MET A 326 1.99 1.67 -7.18
N LEU A 327 3.04 1.71 -6.35
CA LEU A 327 3.54 0.52 -5.66
C LEU A 327 2.49 -0.02 -4.67
N HIS A 328 1.72 0.85 -4.01
CA HIS A 328 0.62 0.41 -3.14
C HIS A 328 -0.65 0.06 -3.93
N HIS A 329 -1.11 0.97 -4.80
CA HIS A 329 -2.48 0.91 -5.35
C HIS A 329 -2.56 0.52 -6.84
N GLY A 330 -1.40 0.41 -7.50
CA GLY A 330 -1.31 0.19 -8.94
C GLY A 330 -1.24 -1.30 -9.31
N ASN A 331 -1.88 -1.63 -10.44
CA ASN A 331 -1.59 -2.85 -11.18
C ASN A 331 -0.37 -2.59 -12.06
N LEU A 332 0.80 -3.01 -11.58
CA LEU A 332 2.08 -2.71 -12.20
C LEU A 332 2.51 -3.79 -13.20
N PRO A 333 3.26 -3.43 -14.24
CA PRO A 333 3.87 -4.41 -15.15
C PRO A 333 4.93 -5.25 -14.42
N GLN A 334 5.22 -6.45 -14.95
CA GLN A 334 6.12 -7.43 -14.30
C GLN A 334 7.46 -6.85 -13.84
N PHE A 335 8.07 -5.95 -14.64
CA PHE A 335 9.39 -5.38 -14.32
C PHE A 335 9.38 -4.41 -13.12
N LEU A 336 8.20 -4.03 -12.60
CA LEU A 336 8.05 -3.23 -11.38
C LEU A 336 7.48 -4.04 -10.21
N GLN A 337 7.16 -5.33 -10.40
CA GLN A 337 6.61 -6.15 -9.33
C GLN A 337 7.63 -6.39 -8.23
N ASP A 338 8.90 -6.61 -8.58
CA ASP A 338 9.96 -6.75 -7.58
C ASP A 338 10.11 -5.49 -6.71
N LEU A 339 10.01 -4.30 -7.33
CA LEU A 339 10.05 -3.02 -6.62
C LEU A 339 8.81 -2.84 -5.73
N LYS A 340 7.64 -3.31 -6.18
CA LYS A 340 6.40 -3.31 -5.39
C LYS A 340 6.55 -4.18 -4.16
N THR A 341 6.97 -5.44 -4.34
CA THR A 341 7.23 -6.38 -3.25
C THR A 341 8.25 -5.78 -2.27
N TYR A 342 9.37 -5.26 -2.77
CA TYR A 342 10.41 -4.65 -1.94
C TYR A 342 9.89 -3.50 -1.07
N HIS A 343 9.09 -2.61 -1.67
CA HIS A 343 8.51 -1.49 -0.92
C HIS A 343 7.40 -1.95 0.06
N LEU A 344 6.62 -2.97 -0.27
CA LEU A 344 5.65 -3.54 0.67
C LEU A 344 6.36 -4.26 1.83
N GLU A 345 7.48 -4.93 1.59
CA GLU A 345 8.30 -5.51 2.68
C GLU A 345 8.83 -4.42 3.62
N HIS A 346 9.18 -3.24 3.11
CA HIS A 346 9.52 -2.11 3.97
C HIS A 346 8.37 -1.74 4.93
N HIS A 347 7.12 -1.77 4.47
CA HIS A 347 5.93 -1.49 5.31
C HIS A 347 5.56 -2.60 6.28
N TYR A 348 5.55 -3.85 5.80
CA TYR A 348 4.92 -4.98 6.51
C TYR A 348 5.92 -5.97 7.10
N LYS A 349 7.22 -5.81 6.84
CA LYS A 349 8.28 -6.68 7.35
C LYS A 349 9.37 -5.93 8.09
N ASN A 350 9.98 -4.90 7.50
CA ASN A 350 11.07 -4.16 8.14
C ASN A 350 11.19 -2.72 7.64
N TYR A 351 10.70 -1.77 8.44
CA TYR A 351 10.74 -0.33 8.13
C TYR A 351 12.11 0.32 8.39
N GLN A 352 13.10 -0.43 8.91
CA GLN A 352 14.47 0.07 9.09
C GLN A 352 15.38 -0.20 7.88
N LEU A 353 14.87 -0.83 6.83
CA LEU A 353 15.55 -1.15 5.58
C LEU A 353 14.65 -0.78 4.39
N GLY A 354 15.18 -0.74 3.17
CA GLY A 354 14.36 -0.50 1.98
C GLY A 354 13.89 0.94 1.81
N PHE A 355 14.79 1.91 1.98
CA PHE A 355 14.45 3.32 1.88
C PHE A 355 14.35 3.83 0.44
N GLY A 356 14.89 3.08 -0.54
CA GLY A 356 14.72 3.39 -1.95
C GLY A 356 13.33 3.00 -2.45
N VAL A 357 12.56 3.96 -2.96
CA VAL A 357 11.20 3.74 -3.49
C VAL A 357 11.20 3.70 -5.02
N THR A 358 11.99 4.55 -5.67
CA THR A 358 12.15 4.53 -7.14
C THR A 358 13.13 3.48 -7.61
N SER A 359 14.09 3.08 -6.77
CA SER A 359 15.06 2.01 -7.03
C SER A 359 15.76 1.57 -5.75
N THR A 360 16.28 0.34 -5.72
CA THR A 360 17.10 -0.18 -4.61
C THR A 360 18.57 0.28 -4.65
N PHE A 361 18.96 1.10 -5.63
CA PHE A 361 20.36 1.46 -5.88
C PHE A 361 21.07 2.03 -4.65
N TRP A 362 20.45 3.00 -3.96
CA TRP A 362 21.05 3.60 -2.78
C TRP A 362 20.99 2.70 -1.55
N ASP A 363 20.01 1.80 -1.45
CA ASP A 363 20.00 0.77 -0.41
C ASP A 363 21.20 -0.17 -0.54
N VAL A 364 21.53 -0.61 -1.76
CA VAL A 364 22.72 -1.43 -2.02
C VAL A 364 23.99 -0.64 -1.69
N VAL A 365 24.09 0.62 -2.14
CA VAL A 365 25.27 1.47 -1.90
C VAL A 365 25.52 1.73 -0.41
N PHE A 366 24.46 1.93 0.38
CA PHE A 366 24.56 2.28 1.79
C PHE A 366 24.29 1.11 2.75
N GLY A 367 24.11 -0.11 2.23
CA GLY A 367 23.90 -1.32 3.02
C GLY A 367 22.60 -1.34 3.81
N THR A 368 21.51 -0.87 3.21
CA THR A 368 20.14 -0.87 3.79
C THR A 368 19.15 -1.68 2.96
N GLU A 369 19.64 -2.62 2.16
CA GLU A 369 18.80 -3.51 1.34
C GLU A 369 18.02 -4.50 2.20
N ILE A 370 16.77 -4.76 1.83
CA ILE A 370 15.98 -5.87 2.38
C ILE A 370 16.48 -7.17 1.71
N THR A 371 17.50 -7.79 2.29
CA THR A 371 17.95 -9.11 1.83
C THR A 371 17.06 -10.17 2.47
N THR A 372 16.44 -11.02 1.65
CA THR A 372 15.59 -12.13 2.10
C THR A 372 16.39 -13.12 2.96
N THR A 373 16.46 -12.90 4.28
CA THR A 373 16.51 -13.89 5.38
C THR A 373 16.73 -13.15 6.72
N PHE A 374 15.79 -13.29 7.65
CA PHE A 374 16.07 -13.35 9.11
C PHE A 374 16.54 -12.13 9.90
N ASP A 375 16.42 -10.88 9.44
CA ASP A 375 16.63 -9.74 10.35
C ASP A 375 15.31 -9.29 11.00
N LYS A 376 14.76 -10.17 11.87
CA LYS A 376 13.81 -9.75 12.90
C LYS A 376 14.53 -8.80 13.85
N LYS A 377 13.87 -7.69 14.18
CA LYS A 377 14.25 -6.76 15.25
C LYS A 377 14.75 -7.56 16.48
N LYS A 378 16.03 -7.42 16.82
CA LYS A 378 16.58 -7.91 18.09
C LYS A 378 16.24 -6.97 19.23
#